data_AF-A0A439M4D7-F1
#
_entry.id   AF-A0A439M4D7-F1
#
_cell.length_a   1.000
_cell.length_b   1.000
_cell.length_c   1.000
_cell.angle_alpha   90.00
_cell.angle_beta   90.00
_cell.angle_gamma   90.00
#
_symmetry.space_group_name_H-M   'P 1'
#
loop_
_entity.id
_entity.type
_entity.pdbx_description
1 polymer ?
#
loop_
_entity_poly.entity_id
_entity_poly.type
_entity_poly.pdbx_seq_one_letter_code
_entity_poly.pdbx_strand_id
1 'polypeptide(L)'
;MSAASFPDRARVDARDKVRGATLFPGDVPVARVLYAMTVPSRIAKGTMTALDTSAAMRVPAVVRVLTPDDFPPPPPVGKHALPP
;
A
#
# COMPACT_ATOMS: atom_id res chain seq x y z
N MET A 1 -11.00 -27.84 27.35
CA MET A 1 -9.97 -26.82 27.62
C MET A 1 -10.69 -25.56 28.08
N SER A 2 -10.56 -25.19 29.35
CA SER A 2 -11.13 -23.93 29.87
C SER A 2 -10.14 -22.81 29.54
N ALA A 3 -10.54 -21.85 28.70
CA ALA A 3 -9.73 -20.67 28.43
C ALA A 3 -9.86 -19.72 29.62
N ALA A 4 -8.74 -19.26 30.16
CA ALA A 4 -8.73 -18.27 31.23
C ALA A 4 -9.47 -17.00 30.76
N SER A 5 -10.42 -16.51 31.57
CA SER A 5 -11.11 -15.25 31.30
C SER A 5 -10.15 -14.09 31.60
N PHE A 6 -9.89 -13.25 30.60
CA PHE A 6 -9.21 -11.98 30.82
C PHE A 6 -10.17 -11.00 31.49
N PRO A 7 -9.69 -10.10 32.37
CA PRO A 7 -10.53 -9.07 32.97
C PRO A 7 -11.04 -8.11 31.90
N ASP A 8 -12.32 -7.73 31.99
CA ASP A 8 -12.93 -6.77 31.09
C ASP A 8 -12.30 -5.39 31.29
N ARG A 9 -11.56 -4.92 30.28
CA ARG A 9 -10.85 -3.65 30.29
C ARG A 9 -11.32 -2.81 29.13
N ALA A 10 -11.82 -1.61 29.44
CA ALA A 10 -12.18 -0.64 28.42
C ALA A 10 -10.99 -0.38 27.49
N ARG A 11 -11.21 -0.53 26.19
CA ARG A 11 -10.21 -0.22 25.17
C ARG A 11 -9.99 1.29 25.13
N VAL A 12 -8.73 1.71 25.27
CA VAL A 12 -8.34 3.12 25.35
C VAL A 12 -8.79 3.96 24.15
N ASP A 13 -8.96 3.32 22.99
CA ASP A 13 -9.33 3.95 21.72
C ASP A 13 -10.84 3.81 21.37
N ALA A 14 -11.60 3.00 22.12
CA ALA A 14 -12.95 2.62 21.70
C ALA A 14 -13.90 3.82 21.66
N ARG A 15 -13.79 4.74 22.62
CA ARG A 15 -14.68 5.91 22.71
C ARG A 15 -14.64 6.76 21.44
N ASP A 16 -13.47 7.05 20.93
CA ASP A 16 -13.32 7.94 19.76
C ASP A 16 -13.68 7.21 18.46
N LYS A 17 -13.40 5.91 18.39
CA LYS A 17 -13.82 5.06 17.26
C LYS A 17 -15.34 5.01 17.12
N VAL A 18 -16.07 4.77 18.21
CA VAL A 18 -17.55 4.69 18.17
C VAL A 18 -18.22 6.04 17.95
N ARG A 19 -17.48 7.15 18.12
CA ARG A 19 -17.95 8.51 17.87
C ARG A 19 -17.59 9.04 16.49
N GLY A 20 -16.84 8.28 15.69
CA GLY A 20 -16.29 8.78 14.43
C GLY A 20 -15.25 9.90 14.60
N ALA A 21 -14.65 10.03 15.80
CA ALA A 21 -13.64 11.04 16.09
C ALA A 21 -12.22 10.58 15.74
N THR A 22 -12.00 9.27 15.59
CA THR A 22 -10.71 8.73 15.15
C THR A 22 -10.50 9.01 13.66
N LEU A 23 -9.40 9.68 13.34
CA LEU A 23 -8.94 9.86 11.96
C LEU A 23 -8.06 8.68 11.55
N PHE A 24 -8.44 7.98 10.49
CA PHE A 24 -7.62 7.01 9.78
C PHE A 24 -6.91 7.69 8.60
N PRO A 25 -5.93 7.04 7.94
CA PRO A 25 -5.16 7.68 6.87
C PRO A 25 -5.98 8.30 5.74
N GLY A 26 -7.17 7.76 5.43
CA GLY A 26 -8.09 8.32 4.44
C GLY A 26 -8.85 9.56 4.90
N ASP A 27 -8.92 9.81 6.21
CA ASP A 27 -9.67 10.92 6.80
C ASP A 27 -8.81 12.18 6.99
N VAL A 28 -7.48 12.04 6.90
CA VAL A 28 -6.54 13.14 7.12
C VAL A 28 -6.59 14.09 5.92
N PRO A 29 -7.02 15.36 6.10
CA PRO A 29 -7.06 16.31 5.00
C PRO A 29 -5.65 16.76 4.63
N VAL A 30 -5.24 16.46 3.40
CA VAL A 30 -3.97 16.93 2.83
C VAL A 30 -4.27 17.85 1.65
N ALA A 31 -3.84 19.11 1.75
CA ALA A 31 -4.01 20.06 0.66
C ALA A 31 -3.18 19.66 -0.56
N ARG A 32 -3.75 19.78 -1.76
CA ARG A 32 -3.07 19.54 -3.05
C ARG A 32 -2.48 18.13 -3.19
N VAL A 33 -3.13 17.12 -2.62
CA VAL A 33 -2.69 15.73 -2.71
C VAL A 33 -2.82 15.18 -4.14
N LEU A 34 -1.82 14.40 -4.57
CA LEU A 34 -1.92 13.57 -5.77
C LEU A 34 -2.42 12.18 -5.40
N TYR A 35 -3.26 11.61 -6.25
CA TYR A 35 -3.74 10.25 -6.09
C TYR A 35 -2.85 9.29 -6.89
N ALA A 36 -2.66 8.08 -6.36
CA ALA A 36 -1.89 7.03 -6.99
C ALA A 36 -2.69 5.73 -7.00
N MET A 37 -2.46 4.91 -8.04
CA MET A 37 -3.02 3.57 -8.16
C MET A 37 -1.96 2.63 -8.72
N THR A 38 -1.99 1.38 -8.28
CA THR A 38 -1.11 0.33 -8.79
C THR A 38 -1.70 -0.30 -10.05
N VAL A 39 -0.81 -0.77 -10.94
CA VAL A 39 -1.19 -1.61 -12.08
C VAL A 39 -0.66 -3.02 -11.80
N PRO A 40 -1.48 -3.92 -11.22
CA PRO A 40 -1.03 -5.24 -10.82
C PRO A 40 -0.79 -6.15 -12.03
N SER A 41 0.09 -7.14 -11.85
CA SER A 41 0.29 -8.20 -12.84
C SER A 41 -1.02 -8.94 -13.11
N ARG A 42 -1.30 -9.22 -14.39
CA ARG A 42 -2.47 -10.00 -14.82
C ARG A 42 -2.20 -11.50 -14.89
N ILE A 43 -0.96 -11.91 -14.61
CA ILE A 43 -0.50 -13.29 -14.62
C ILE A 43 0.18 -13.64 -13.29
N ALA A 44 0.14 -14.91 -12.90
CA ALA A 44 0.77 -15.38 -11.66
C ALA A 44 2.30 -15.36 -11.71
N LYS A 45 2.90 -15.67 -12.88
CA LYS A 45 4.36 -15.71 -13.07
C LYS A 45 4.74 -15.43 -14.52
N GLY A 46 5.76 -14.61 -14.71
CA GLY A 46 6.35 -14.33 -16.02
C GLY A 46 7.49 -13.32 -15.92
N THR A 47 8.11 -13.03 -17.06
CA THR A 47 9.16 -12.00 -17.19
C THR A 47 8.59 -10.81 -17.94
N MET A 48 8.75 -9.61 -17.39
CA MET A 48 8.39 -8.38 -18.10
C MET A 48 9.43 -8.09 -19.18
N THR A 49 9.05 -8.22 -20.46
CA THR A 49 9.96 -7.98 -21.60
C THR A 49 9.93 -6.53 -22.08
N ALA A 50 8.83 -5.82 -21.84
CA ALA A 50 8.64 -4.43 -22.20
C ALA A 50 7.56 -3.77 -21.33
N LEU A 51 7.63 -2.44 -21.17
CA LEU A 51 6.63 -1.61 -20.50
C LEU A 51 6.51 -0.26 -21.22
N ASP A 52 5.42 -0.01 -21.96
CA ASP A 52 5.15 1.29 -22.58
C ASP A 52 4.22 2.11 -21.68
N THR A 53 4.70 3.26 -21.22
CA THR A 53 3.95 4.21 -20.37
C THR A 53 3.43 5.41 -21.14
N SER A 54 3.72 5.51 -22.44
CA SER A 54 3.48 6.71 -23.25
C SER A 54 2.00 7.08 -23.33
N ALA A 55 1.11 6.09 -23.47
CA ALA A 55 -0.34 6.32 -23.52
C ALA A 55 -0.86 6.87 -22.19
N ALA A 56 -0.40 6.34 -21.07
CA ALA A 56 -0.79 6.81 -19.74
C ALA A 56 -0.31 8.25 -19.50
N MET A 57 0.92 8.58 -19.90
CA MET A 57 1.47 9.93 -19.77
C MET A 57 0.77 10.98 -20.67
N ARG A 58 0.05 10.56 -21.72
CA ARG A 58 -0.75 11.47 -22.56
C ARG A 58 -2.12 11.80 -21.96
N VAL A 59 -2.56 11.09 -20.91
CA VAL A 59 -3.84 11.37 -20.26
C VAL A 59 -3.73 12.69 -19.48
N PRO A 60 -4.64 13.67 -19.72
CA PRO A 60 -4.65 14.92 -18.98
C PRO A 60 -4.67 14.69 -17.46
N ALA A 61 -3.90 15.48 -16.73
CA ALA A 61 -3.72 15.42 -15.27
C ALA A 61 -2.94 14.20 -14.72
N VAL A 62 -2.48 13.27 -15.55
CA VAL A 62 -1.47 12.29 -15.11
C VAL A 62 -0.15 13.02 -14.89
N VAL A 63 0.31 13.05 -13.64
CA VAL A 63 1.55 13.75 -13.28
C VAL A 63 2.78 12.87 -13.49
N ARG A 64 2.67 11.56 -13.22
CA ARG A 64 3.79 10.62 -13.32
C ARG A 64 3.28 9.19 -13.44
N VAL A 65 4.03 8.36 -14.17
CA VAL A 65 3.98 6.90 -14.07
C VAL A 65 5.30 6.46 -13.45
N LEU A 66 5.22 5.72 -12.34
CA LEU A 66 6.38 5.15 -11.66
C LEU A 66 6.57 3.70 -12.12
N THR A 67 7.81 3.36 -12.43
CA THR A 67 8.27 2.08 -12.96
C THR A 67 9.41 1.54 -12.10
N PRO A 68 9.84 0.28 -12.27
CA PRO A 68 11.00 -0.25 -11.53
C PRO A 68 12.27 0.60 -11.70
N ASP A 69 12.41 1.31 -12.83
CA ASP A 69 13.58 2.15 -13.12
C ASP A 69 13.62 3.43 -12.26
N ASP A 70 12.50 3.80 -11.62
CA ASP A 70 12.43 4.95 -10.70
C ASP A 70 12.88 4.59 -9.27
N PHE A 71 13.25 3.33 -9.01
CA PHE A 71 13.62 2.83 -7.68
C PHE A 71 15.01 2.17 -7.69
N PRO A 72 15.72 2.14 -6.55
CA PRO A 72 16.97 1.38 -6.45
C PRO A 72 16.72 -0.12 -6.65
N PRO A 73 17.72 -0.88 -7.14
CA PRO A 73 17.60 -2.32 -7.25
C PRO A 73 17.32 -2.94 -5.86
N PRO A 74 16.50 -4.00 -5.79
CA PRO A 74 16.25 -4.67 -4.53
C PRO A 74 17.56 -5.18 -3.92
N PRO A 75 17.66 -5.25 -2.58
CA PRO A 75 18.84 -5.80 -1.93
C PRO A 75 19.12 -7.23 -2.42
N PRO A 76 20.40 -7.65 -2.48
CA PRO A 76 20.75 -8.96 -2.96
C PRO A 76 20.05 -10.03 -2.12
N VAL A 77 19.39 -10.98 -2.79
CA VAL A 77 18.75 -12.11 -2.13
C VAL A 77 19.86 -13.01 -1.58
N GLY A 78 20.01 -13.05 -0.26
CA GLY A 78 20.98 -13.93 0.38
C GLY A 78 20.67 -15.40 0.10
N LYS A 79 21.70 -16.25 0.04
CA LYS A 79 21.60 -17.71 -0.15
C LYS A 79 20.67 -18.46 0.85
N HIS A 80 20.29 -17.81 1.95
CA HIS A 80 19.32 -18.31 2.95
C HIS A 80 18.17 -17.33 3.20
N ALA A 81 17.88 -16.42 2.27
CA ALA A 81 16.76 -15.52 2.41
C ALA A 81 15.45 -16.33 2.44
N LEU A 82 14.60 -16.04 3.42
CA LEU A 82 13.22 -16.52 3.42
C LEU A 82 12.56 -16.07 2.09
N PRO A 83 11.73 -16.93 1.48
CA PRO A 83 10.97 -16.51 0.31
C PRO A 83 10.16 -15.25 0.66
N PRO A 84 10.01 -14.32 -0.30
CA PRO A 84 9.18 -13.13 -0.11
C PRO A 84 7.72 -13.48 0.17
#